data_AF-A0A4U3MP48-F1
#
_entry.id   AF-A0A4U3MP48-F1
#
_cell.length_a   1.000
_cell.length_b   1.000
_cell.length_c   1.000
_cell.angle_alpha   90.00
_cell.angle_beta   90.00
_cell.angle_gamma   90.00
#
_symmetry.space_group_name_H-M   'P 1'
#
loop_
_entity.id
_entity.type
_entity.pdbx_description
1 polymer ?
#
loop_
_entity_poly.entity_id
_entity_poly.type
_entity_poly.pdbx_seq_one_letter_code
_entity_poly.pdbx_strand_id
1 'polypeptide(L)'
;MTIADSPLPTTSPDVGPLLKQYREVFVPAAVDYLERRISANELRERWKPHYYGTFHQYDVTVERAWREQSGSTGLLESGGPPADPRHETPLAHFPVSVAYNNLDRLIEVLAVELGDQTVDKTRLRERTVDFAHVIDSLDALMASLDN
;
A
#
# COMPACT_ATOMS: atom_id res chain seq x y z
N MET A 1 -21.13 -9.55 11.88
CA MET A 1 -19.79 -9.91 12.37
C MET A 1 -18.87 -8.76 12.01
N THR A 2 -18.44 -8.00 13.01
CA THR A 2 -17.43 -6.95 12.84
C THR A 2 -16.05 -7.60 12.83
N ILE A 3 -15.05 -6.94 12.24
CA ILE A 3 -13.64 -7.37 12.19
C ILE A 3 -13.06 -7.69 13.60
N ALA A 4 -13.76 -7.26 14.65
CA ALA A 4 -13.44 -7.49 16.06
C ALA A 4 -13.68 -8.94 16.54
N ASP A 5 -14.55 -9.73 15.90
CA ASP A 5 -15.03 -11.02 16.45
C ASP A 5 -14.34 -12.27 15.85
N SER A 6 -13.45 -12.11 14.89
CA SER A 6 -12.73 -13.25 14.28
C SER A 6 -11.41 -13.53 15.02
N PRO A 7 -11.12 -14.79 15.40
CA PRO A 7 -9.87 -15.14 16.07
C PRO A 7 -8.65 -14.70 15.27
N LEU A 8 -7.66 -14.16 15.97
CA LEU A 8 -6.48 -13.51 15.39
C LEU A 8 -5.59 -14.55 14.68
N PRO A 9 -5.12 -14.29 13.44
CA PRO A 9 -3.91 -14.93 12.95
C PRO A 9 -2.76 -14.51 13.86
N THR A 10 -2.14 -15.45 14.55
CA THR A 10 -0.96 -15.23 15.42
C THR A 10 0.34 -15.15 14.63
N THR A 11 0.26 -15.07 13.31
CA THR A 11 1.38 -15.11 12.39
C THR A 11 1.84 -13.70 12.06
N SER A 12 3.17 -13.50 12.08
CA SER A 12 3.81 -12.29 11.55
C SER A 12 3.26 -11.96 10.16
N PRO A 13 3.11 -10.66 9.79
CA PRO A 13 2.79 -10.30 8.43
C PRO A 13 3.79 -10.94 7.47
N ASP A 14 3.29 -11.62 6.44
CA ASP A 14 4.12 -12.20 5.37
C ASP A 14 4.08 -11.25 4.16
N VAL A 15 5.21 -10.61 3.89
CA VAL A 15 5.35 -9.66 2.78
C VAL A 15 5.63 -10.35 1.45
N GLY A 16 6.09 -11.61 1.45
CA GLY A 16 6.52 -12.33 0.25
C GLY A 16 5.42 -12.44 -0.82
N PRO A 17 4.21 -12.91 -0.48
CA PRO A 17 3.08 -12.96 -1.43
C PRO A 17 2.68 -11.57 -1.95
N LEU A 18 2.75 -10.54 -1.10
CA LEU A 18 2.44 -9.16 -1.47
C LEU A 18 3.47 -8.63 -2.48
N LEU A 19 4.76 -8.75 -2.17
CA LEU A 19 5.87 -8.33 -3.01
C LEU A 19 5.86 -9.06 -4.36
N LYS A 20 5.62 -10.37 -4.35
CA LYS A 20 5.52 -11.16 -5.58
C LYS A 20 4.40 -10.63 -6.48
N GLN A 21 3.19 -10.48 -5.94
CA GLN A 21 2.07 -10.00 -6.75
C GLN A 21 2.28 -8.56 -7.22
N TYR A 22 2.88 -7.71 -6.38
CA TYR A 22 3.24 -6.35 -6.74
C TYR A 22 4.14 -6.33 -7.98
N ARG A 23 5.23 -7.11 -7.97
CA ARG A 23 6.19 -7.22 -9.07
C ARG A 23 5.61 -7.86 -10.32
N GLU A 24 4.84 -8.94 -10.18
CA GLU A 24 4.35 -9.71 -11.34
C GLU A 24 3.13 -9.08 -12.00
N VAL A 25 2.29 -8.37 -11.24
CA VAL A 25 0.99 -7.88 -11.72
C VAL A 25 0.99 -6.36 -11.86
N PHE A 26 1.38 -5.64 -10.79
CA PHE A 26 1.17 -4.20 -10.76
C PHE A 26 2.32 -3.40 -11.38
N VAL A 27 3.57 -3.76 -11.12
CA VAL A 27 4.74 -3.06 -11.72
C VAL A 27 4.64 -3.00 -13.26
N PRO A 28 4.26 -4.08 -13.98
CA PRO A 28 4.04 -3.99 -15.43
C PRO A 28 2.96 -2.97 -15.81
N ALA A 29 1.86 -2.88 -15.06
CA ALA A 29 0.82 -1.88 -15.31
C ALA A 29 1.31 -0.45 -15.04
N ALA A 30 2.11 -0.24 -13.99
CA ALA A 30 2.74 1.05 -13.72
C ALA A 30 3.69 1.46 -14.85
N VAL A 31 4.49 0.54 -15.38
CA VAL A 31 5.36 0.77 -16.55
C VAL A 31 4.53 1.11 -17.79
N ASP A 32 3.48 0.33 -18.08
CA ASP A 32 2.57 0.60 -19.19
C ASP A 32 1.98 2.02 -19.10
N TYR A 33 1.60 2.46 -17.90
CA TYR A 33 1.05 3.80 -17.66
C TYR A 33 2.10 4.90 -17.89
N LEU A 34 3.31 4.74 -17.33
CA LEU A 34 4.42 5.68 -17.50
C LEU A 34 4.86 5.80 -18.96
N GLU A 35 4.76 4.73 -19.73
CA GLU A 35 5.05 4.69 -21.16
C GLU A 35 3.87 5.14 -22.05
N ARG A 36 2.79 5.64 -21.43
CA ARG A 36 1.59 6.17 -22.12
C ARG A 36 0.84 5.10 -22.92
N ARG A 37 0.97 3.82 -22.53
CA ARG A 37 0.30 2.68 -23.19
C ARG A 37 -1.10 2.43 -22.65
N ILE A 38 -1.38 2.82 -21.40
CA ILE A 38 -2.69 2.69 -20.75
C ILE A 38 -3.14 4.02 -20.13
N SER A 39 -4.46 4.16 -19.93
CA SER A 39 -5.05 5.33 -19.28
C SER A 39 -4.91 5.29 -17.75
N ALA A 40 -5.22 6.41 -17.09
CA ALA A 40 -5.28 6.44 -15.62
C ALA A 40 -6.41 5.56 -15.06
N ASN A 41 -7.57 5.50 -15.73
CA ASN A 41 -8.64 4.58 -15.36
C ASN A 41 -8.22 3.11 -15.50
N GLU A 42 -7.53 2.75 -16.58
CA GLU A 42 -7.05 1.37 -16.77
C GLU A 42 -5.97 1.01 -15.73
N LEU A 43 -5.06 1.94 -15.39
CA LEU A 43 -4.11 1.75 -14.28
C LEU A 43 -4.87 1.46 -12.97
N ARG A 44 -5.91 2.24 -12.65
CA ARG A 44 -6.75 2.06 -11.47
C ARG A 44 -7.42 0.69 -11.48
N GLU A 45 -8.02 0.29 -12.60
CA GLU A 45 -8.67 -1.02 -12.74
C GLU A 45 -7.70 -2.18 -12.50
N ARG A 46 -6.45 -2.07 -12.97
CA ARG A 46 -5.41 -3.07 -12.73
C ARG A 46 -4.86 -3.05 -11.30
N TRP A 47 -4.87 -1.89 -10.64
CA TRP A 47 -4.45 -1.74 -9.25
C TRP A 47 -5.44 -2.30 -8.23
N LYS A 48 -6.74 -2.04 -8.41
CA LYS A 48 -7.76 -2.36 -7.39
C LYS A 48 -7.82 -3.82 -6.94
N PRO A 49 -7.70 -4.82 -7.82
CA PRO A 49 -7.66 -6.22 -7.40
C PRO A 49 -6.51 -6.54 -6.46
N HIS A 50 -5.35 -5.91 -6.64
CA HIS A 50 -4.20 -6.07 -5.77
C HIS A 50 -4.42 -5.37 -4.42
N TYR A 51 -4.93 -4.14 -4.45
CA TYR A 51 -5.20 -3.33 -3.27
C TYR A 51 -6.28 -3.93 -2.35
N TYR A 52 -7.45 -4.29 -2.90
CA TYR A 52 -8.54 -4.88 -2.12
C TYR A 52 -8.39 -6.39 -1.89
N GLY A 53 -7.42 -7.03 -2.54
CA GLY A 53 -7.09 -8.45 -2.37
C GLY A 53 -5.96 -8.65 -1.39
N THR A 54 -4.78 -8.97 -1.91
CA THR A 54 -3.59 -9.38 -1.14
C THR A 54 -3.11 -8.30 -0.18
N PHE A 55 -3.12 -7.03 -0.60
CA PHE A 55 -2.73 -5.94 0.29
C PHE A 55 -3.68 -5.83 1.48
N HIS A 56 -5.00 -5.86 1.26
CA HIS A 56 -5.96 -5.75 2.36
C HIS A 56 -5.78 -6.84 3.43
N GLN A 57 -5.47 -8.08 3.03
CA GLN A 57 -5.19 -9.16 3.97
C GLN A 57 -3.92 -8.92 4.80
N TYR A 58 -2.86 -8.44 4.14
CA TYR A 58 -1.62 -8.03 4.80
C TYR A 58 -1.88 -6.87 5.78
N ASP A 59 -2.58 -5.83 5.33
CA ASP A 59 -2.84 -4.60 6.06
C ASP A 59 -3.68 -4.83 7.33
N VAL A 60 -4.68 -5.71 7.28
CA VAL A 60 -5.47 -6.08 8.47
C VAL A 60 -4.59 -6.64 9.60
N THR A 61 -3.54 -7.40 9.26
CA THR A 61 -2.61 -7.96 10.26
C THR A 61 -1.77 -6.85 10.90
N VAL A 62 -1.27 -5.92 10.08
CA VAL A 62 -0.46 -4.78 10.51
C VAL A 62 -1.28 -3.78 11.33
N GLU A 63 -2.46 -3.38 10.85
CA GLU A 63 -3.36 -2.46 11.56
C GLU A 63 -3.77 -3.00 12.93
N ARG A 64 -4.02 -4.31 13.02
CA ARG A 64 -4.42 -4.95 14.27
C ARG A 64 -3.30 -4.93 15.30
N ALA A 65 -2.08 -5.28 14.91
CA ALA A 65 -0.91 -5.16 15.79
C ALA A 65 -0.68 -3.71 16.24
N TRP A 66 -0.86 -2.76 15.32
CA TRP A 66 -0.79 -1.33 15.66
C TRP A 66 -1.88 -0.91 16.65
N ARG A 67 -3.14 -1.34 16.50
CA ARG A 67 -4.23 -1.02 17.44
C ARG A 67 -4.01 -1.64 18.82
N GLU A 68 -3.56 -2.89 18.86
CA GLU A 68 -3.23 -3.58 20.11
C GLU A 68 -2.09 -2.90 20.87
N GLN A 69 -1.05 -2.47 20.14
CA GLN A 69 0.09 -1.80 20.75
C GLN A 69 -0.19 -0.34 21.13
N SER A 70 -0.78 0.42 20.21
CA SER A 70 -1.05 1.85 20.40
C SER A 70 -1.98 2.10 21.57
N GLY A 71 -2.89 1.17 21.86
CA GLY A 71 -4.03 1.44 22.74
C GLY A 71 -4.92 2.58 22.22
N SER A 72 -4.68 3.02 20.97
CA SER A 72 -5.19 4.30 20.48
C SER A 72 -6.67 4.17 20.18
N THR A 73 -7.45 5.15 20.63
CA THR A 73 -8.87 5.24 20.31
C THR A 73 -9.11 5.89 18.93
N GLY A 74 -8.06 6.16 18.15
CA GLY A 74 -8.14 6.92 16.90
C GLY A 74 -8.22 8.44 17.09
N LEU A 75 -7.88 8.93 18.28
CA LEU A 75 -7.78 10.36 18.60
C LEU A 75 -6.30 10.78 18.70
N LEU A 76 -6.04 12.09 18.68
CA LEU A 76 -4.71 12.64 18.97
C LEU A 76 -4.35 12.34 20.43
N GLU A 77 -3.42 11.41 20.63
CA GLU A 77 -2.92 11.03 21.95
C GLU A 77 -1.52 11.59 22.18
N SER A 78 -1.20 11.95 23.43
CA SER A 78 0.13 12.44 23.78
C SER A 78 1.05 11.27 24.15
N GLY A 79 2.06 11.01 23.32
CA GLY A 79 3.06 9.97 23.53
C GLY A 79 2.93 8.82 22.54
N GLY A 80 4.03 8.12 22.30
CA GLY A 80 4.03 6.89 21.50
C GLY A 80 3.57 5.69 22.36
N PRO A 81 3.09 4.60 21.72
CA PRO A 81 2.81 3.38 22.44
C PRO A 81 3.99 2.90 23.29
N PRO A 82 3.74 2.24 24.42
CA PRO A 82 4.79 1.46 25.09
C PRO A 82 5.36 0.43 24.11
N ALA A 83 6.69 0.32 24.08
CA ALA A 83 7.41 -0.64 23.26
C ALA A 83 7.24 -2.06 23.84
N ASP A 84 6.10 -2.70 23.60
CA ASP A 84 5.96 -4.14 23.83
C ASP A 84 6.70 -4.89 22.70
N PRO A 85 7.76 -5.67 23.01
CA PRO A 85 8.55 -6.39 22.00
C PRO A 85 7.71 -7.34 21.12
N ARG A 86 6.53 -7.78 21.58
CA ARG A 86 5.64 -8.66 20.82
C ARG A 86 5.11 -8.01 19.52
N HIS A 87 5.17 -6.69 19.41
CA HIS A 87 4.69 -5.95 18.26
C HIS A 87 5.80 -5.36 17.39
N GLU A 88 7.08 -5.56 17.75
CA GLU A 88 8.23 -5.02 17.02
C GLU A 88 8.24 -5.46 15.54
N THR A 89 8.07 -6.75 15.28
CA THR A 89 8.01 -7.27 13.90
C THR A 89 6.81 -6.73 13.13
N PRO A 90 5.55 -6.88 13.58
CA PRO A 90 4.41 -6.29 12.85
C PRO A 90 4.49 -4.77 12.64
N LEU A 91 5.06 -4.00 13.57
CA LEU A 91 5.23 -2.56 13.37
C LEU A 91 6.29 -2.21 12.33
N ALA A 92 7.31 -3.04 12.13
CA ALA A 92 8.28 -2.84 11.05
C ALA A 92 7.61 -2.87 9.66
N HIS A 93 6.43 -3.49 9.54
CA HIS A 93 5.61 -3.54 8.33
C HIS A 93 4.69 -2.32 8.15
N PHE A 94 4.51 -1.47 9.17
CA PHE A 94 3.63 -0.30 9.11
C PHE A 94 3.98 0.70 7.99
N PRO A 95 5.26 0.99 7.69
CA PRO A 95 5.63 1.81 6.55
C PRO A 95 5.09 1.28 5.20
N VAL A 96 5.02 -0.04 5.01
CA VAL A 96 4.45 -0.65 3.78
C VAL A 96 2.96 -0.33 3.68
N SER A 97 2.20 -0.52 4.77
CA SER A 97 0.77 -0.17 4.83
C SER A 97 0.51 1.29 4.49
N VAL A 98 1.30 2.20 5.06
CA VAL A 98 1.19 3.63 4.78
C VAL A 98 1.49 3.93 3.31
N ALA A 99 2.56 3.35 2.76
CA ALA A 99 2.96 3.56 1.38
C ALA A 99 1.91 3.04 0.38
N TYR A 100 1.35 1.85 0.59
CA TYR A 100 0.26 1.30 -0.23
C TYR A 100 -0.99 2.18 -0.22
N ASN A 101 -1.42 2.60 0.97
CA ASN A 101 -2.58 3.46 1.13
C ASN A 101 -2.38 4.83 0.44
N ASN A 102 -1.15 5.36 0.45
CA ASN A 102 -0.83 6.59 -0.25
C ASN A 102 -0.75 6.41 -1.77
N LEU A 103 -0.22 5.28 -2.24
CA LEU A 103 -0.21 4.93 -3.65
C LEU A 103 -1.63 4.77 -4.20
N ASP A 104 -2.54 4.13 -3.46
CA ASP A 104 -3.96 4.04 -3.84
C ASP A 104 -4.59 5.42 -4.00
N ARG A 105 -4.39 6.31 -3.02
CA ARG A 105 -4.88 7.70 -3.11
C ARG A 105 -4.32 8.45 -4.31
N LEU A 106 -3.04 8.26 -4.63
CA LEU A 106 -2.42 8.85 -5.81
C LEU A 106 -3.07 8.33 -7.10
N ILE A 107 -3.28 7.02 -7.23
CA ILE A 107 -3.94 6.41 -8.39
C ILE A 107 -5.39 6.90 -8.54
N GLU A 108 -6.14 7.03 -7.44
CA GLU A 108 -7.49 7.62 -7.46
C GLU A 108 -7.48 9.07 -7.95
N VAL A 109 -6.53 9.88 -7.48
CA VAL A 109 -6.39 11.28 -7.93
C VAL A 109 -6.05 11.33 -9.41
N LEU A 110 -5.14 10.49 -9.90
CA LEU A 110 -4.80 10.42 -11.32
C LEU A 110 -6.00 9.99 -12.18
N ALA A 111 -6.79 9.02 -11.72
CA ALA A 111 -8.00 8.58 -12.41
C ALA A 111 -9.06 9.68 -12.47
N VAL A 112 -9.24 10.47 -11.40
CA VAL A 112 -10.16 11.62 -11.40
C VAL A 112 -9.66 12.75 -12.31
N GLU A 113 -8.35 13.01 -12.31
CA GLU A 113 -7.76 14.08 -13.12
C GLU A 113 -7.80 13.76 -14.62
N LEU A 114 -7.39 12.54 -14.99
CA LEU A 114 -7.09 12.17 -16.38
C LEU A 114 -8.17 11.28 -16.99
N GLY A 115 -8.92 10.52 -16.19
CA GLY A 115 -9.90 9.55 -16.67
C GLY A 115 -9.29 8.57 -17.66
N ASP A 116 -9.84 8.53 -18.87
CA ASP A 116 -9.38 7.65 -19.96
C ASP A 116 -8.16 8.19 -20.72
N GLN A 117 -7.56 9.29 -20.25
CA GLN A 117 -6.35 9.85 -20.83
C GLN A 117 -5.07 9.22 -20.26
N THR A 118 -4.02 9.26 -21.08
CA THR A 118 -2.67 8.83 -20.75
C THR A 118 -1.89 9.90 -19.99
N VAL A 119 -0.81 9.50 -19.33
CA VAL A 119 -0.02 10.37 -18.44
C VAL A 119 0.53 11.64 -19.10
N ASP A 120 0.74 11.68 -20.42
CA ASP A 120 1.21 12.88 -21.14
C ASP A 120 0.20 14.03 -21.14
N LYS A 121 -1.05 13.78 -20.77
CA LYS A 121 -2.10 14.80 -20.63
C LYS A 121 -2.12 15.48 -19.27
N THR A 122 -1.33 15.00 -18.30
CA THR A 122 -1.22 15.69 -17.01
C THR A 122 -0.62 17.08 -17.17
N ARG A 123 -1.13 18.02 -16.37
CA ARG A 123 -0.59 19.39 -16.29
C ARG A 123 0.62 19.49 -15.37
N LEU A 124 0.91 18.43 -14.59
CA LEU A 124 1.94 18.40 -13.55
C LEU A 124 2.86 17.21 -13.79
N ARG A 125 3.96 17.44 -14.52
CA ARG A 125 4.89 16.38 -14.93
C ARG A 125 5.58 15.73 -13.73
N GLU A 126 5.72 16.47 -12.64
CA GLU A 126 6.25 16.02 -11.35
C GLU A 126 5.50 14.79 -10.85
N ARG A 127 4.18 14.68 -11.09
CA ARG A 127 3.37 13.54 -10.67
C ARG A 127 3.82 12.21 -11.28
N THR A 128 4.32 12.24 -12.52
CA THR A 128 4.84 11.06 -13.21
C THR A 128 6.14 10.57 -12.58
N VAL A 129 7.01 11.51 -12.22
CA VAL A 129 8.30 11.23 -11.57
C VAL A 129 8.06 10.73 -10.15
N ASP A 130 7.19 11.41 -9.39
CA ASP A 130 6.81 11.00 -8.04
C ASP A 130 6.16 9.60 -8.05
N PHE A 131 5.28 9.33 -9.01
CA PHE A 131 4.68 8.00 -9.16
C PHE A 131 5.75 6.93 -9.37
N ALA A 132 6.67 7.11 -10.33
CA ALA A 132 7.76 6.18 -10.56
C ALA A 132 8.62 5.95 -9.30
N HIS A 133 8.99 7.02 -8.59
CA HIS A 133 9.75 6.92 -7.35
C HIS A 133 9.01 6.18 -6.24
N VAL A 134 7.69 6.39 -6.11
CA VAL A 134 6.87 5.64 -5.15
C VAL A 134 6.86 4.15 -5.49
N ILE A 135 6.78 3.79 -6.77
CA ILE A 135 6.82 2.37 -7.19
C ILE A 135 8.14 1.72 -6.77
N ASP A 136 9.26 2.33 -7.16
CA ASP A 136 10.59 1.79 -6.86
C ASP A 136 10.87 1.73 -5.35
N SER A 137 10.48 2.77 -4.62
CA SER A 137 10.68 2.85 -3.17
C SER A 137 9.82 1.82 -2.42
N LEU A 138 8.60 1.57 -2.89
CA LEU A 138 7.71 0.57 -2.30
C LEU A 138 8.24 -0.85 -2.53
N ASP A 139 8.75 -1.15 -3.73
CA ASP A 139 9.42 -2.43 -4.00
C ASP A 139 10.60 -2.66 -3.06
N ALA A 140 11.50 -1.67 -2.95
CA ALA A 140 12.68 -1.75 -2.09
C ALA A 140 12.31 -1.90 -0.60
N LEU A 141 11.27 -1.18 -0.16
CA LEU A 141 10.78 -1.27 1.22
C LEU A 141 10.23 -2.67 1.52
N MET A 142 9.39 -3.22 0.65
CA MET A 142 8.87 -4.59 0.83
C MET A 142 9.99 -5.63 0.78
N ALA A 143 10.93 -5.51 -0.15
CA ALA A 143 12.07 -6.42 -0.27
C ALA A 143 12.98 -6.40 0.98
N SER A 144 13.08 -5.26 1.67
CA SER A 144 13.85 -5.17 2.91
C SER A 144 13.27 -6.01 4.05
N LEU A 145 11.97 -6.29 4.00
CA LEU A 145 11.20 -7.05 5.00
C LEU A 145 11.02 -8.53 4.62
N ASP A 146 11.46 -8.93 3.43
CA ASP A 146 11.35 -10.31 2.90
C ASP A 146 12.59 -11.18 3.25
N ASN A 147 13.38 -10.78 4.25
CA ASN A 147 14.61 -11.47 4.69
C ASN A 147 14.44 -12.28 5.97
#